data_AF-A0A1F4AZU3-F1
#
_entry.id   AF-A0A1F4AZU3-F1
#
_cell.length_a   1.000
_cell.length_b   1.000
_cell.length_c   1.000
_cell.angle_alpha   90.00
_cell.angle_beta   90.00
_cell.angle_gamma   90.00
#
_symmetry.space_group_name_H-M   'P 1'
#
loop_
_entity.id
_entity.type
_entity.pdbx_description
1 polymer ?
#
loop_
_entity_poly.entity_id
_entity_poly.type
_entity_poly.pdbx_seq_one_letter_code
_entity_poly.pdbx_strand_id
1 'polypeptide(L)'
;MISAISAFDLGNGAVVLRLICALFFFPHIYFKVVGNPPPALGFFVQAGFRPPALYMKLATVVESIAALGLLFGVYTHWAALLGAATLMTAAIAVCFFNRSVKWLWNLGGMEFPVFWALACIGVALLYWP
;
A
#
# COMPACT_ATOMS: atom_id res chain seq x y z
N MET A 1 5.40 -3.85 22.88
CA MET A 1 4.89 -2.52 22.47
C MET A 1 6.10 -1.61 22.34
N ILE A 2 6.34 -1.01 21.17
CA ILE A 2 7.50 -0.14 20.93
C ILE A 2 7.22 1.21 21.60
N SER A 3 8.21 1.78 22.30
CA SER A 3 8.10 3.12 22.89
C SER A 3 8.01 4.18 21.79
N ALA A 4 7.32 5.30 22.03
CA ALA A 4 7.17 6.36 21.02
C ALA A 4 8.53 6.88 20.48
N ILE A 5 9.55 6.96 21.34
CA ILE A 5 10.90 7.39 20.94
C ILE A 5 11.56 6.38 20.00
N SER A 6 11.51 5.08 20.33
CA SER A 6 12.12 4.04 19.48
C SER A 6 11.32 3.75 18.22
N ALA A 7 10.02 4.08 18.21
CA ALA A 7 9.21 4.01 17.00
C ALA A 7 9.73 4.96 15.92
N PHE A 8 10.26 6.14 16.27
CA PHE A 8 10.76 7.12 15.30
C PHE A 8 12.29 7.27 15.33
N ASP A 9 13.02 6.24 15.77
CA ASP A 9 14.48 6.21 15.73
C ASP A 9 15.01 6.10 14.30
N LEU A 10 15.36 7.24 13.71
CA LEU A 10 15.92 7.33 12.35
C LEU A 10 17.35 6.76 12.24
N GLY A 11 18.02 6.45 13.36
CA GLY A 11 19.29 5.73 13.37
C GLY A 11 19.14 4.24 13.01
N ASN A 12 17.92 3.71 13.07
CA ASN A 12 17.63 2.31 12.76
C ASN A 12 17.05 2.15 11.35
N GLY A 13 17.80 1.46 10.47
CA GLY A 13 17.37 1.21 9.09
C GLY A 13 16.02 0.47 8.96
N ALA A 14 15.69 -0.41 9.90
CA ALA A 14 14.39 -1.09 9.92
C ALA A 14 13.24 -0.13 10.26
N VAL A 15 13.48 0.86 11.12
CA VAL A 15 12.50 1.92 11.42
C VAL A 15 12.34 2.83 10.21
N VAL A 16 13.43 3.23 9.57
CA VAL A 16 13.40 4.05 8.36
C VAL A 16 12.61 3.36 7.25
N LEU A 17 12.88 2.08 6.96
CA LEU A 17 12.15 1.33 5.93
C LEU A 17 10.65 1.24 6.26
N ARG A 18 10.30 0.97 7.52
CA ARG A 18 8.91 0.92 8.00
C ARG A 18 8.19 2.27 7.78
N LEU A 19 8.85 3.38 8.13
CA LEU A 19 8.30 4.73 7.94
C LEU A 19 8.14 5.09 6.46
N ILE A 20 9.11 4.74 5.62
CA ILE A 20 8.99 4.93 4.16
C ILE A 20 7.80 4.14 3.63
N CYS A 21 7.67 2.84 3.98
CA CYS A 21 6.52 2.04 3.58
C CYS A 21 5.19 2.68 4.00
N ALA A 22 5.11 3.20 5.23
CA ALA A 22 3.92 3.92 5.72
C ALA A 22 3.61 5.17 4.88
N LEU A 23 4.62 6.01 4.62
CA LEU A 23 4.46 7.27 3.90
C LEU A 23 4.04 7.05 2.45
N PHE A 24 4.51 6.00 1.80
CA PHE A 24 4.17 5.70 0.40
C PHE A 24 2.76 5.13 0.20
N PHE A 25 2.02 4.79 1.27
CA PHE A 25 0.58 4.56 1.19
C PHE A 25 -0.23 5.86 1.06
N PHE A 26 0.27 7.01 1.52
CA PHE A 26 -0.50 8.26 1.46
C PHE A 26 -0.85 8.70 0.04
N PRO A 27 0.06 8.66 -0.96
CA PRO A 27 -0.33 8.90 -2.35
C PRO A 27 -1.41 7.94 -2.85
N HIS A 28 -1.31 6.64 -2.51
CA HIS A 28 -2.32 5.63 -2.87
C HIS A 28 -3.70 5.95 -2.29
N ILE A 29 -3.75 6.42 -1.05
CA ILE A 29 -4.98 6.85 -0.37
C ILE A 29 -5.51 8.15 -0.98
N TYR A 30 -4.63 9.13 -1.22
CA TYR A 30 -4.96 10.46 -1.73
C TYR A 30 -5.75 10.39 -3.05
N PHE A 31 -5.31 9.57 -4.01
CA PHE A 31 -5.99 9.38 -5.29
C PHE A 31 -7.39 8.75 -5.18
N LYS A 32 -7.74 8.16 -4.04
CA LYS A 32 -9.06 7.56 -3.77
C LYS A 32 -10.01 8.50 -3.02
N VAL A 33 -9.49 9.54 -2.36
CA VAL A 33 -10.29 10.42 -1.49
C VAL A 33 -10.42 11.85 -2.02
N VAL A 34 -9.48 12.31 -2.84
CA VAL A 34 -9.49 13.67 -3.40
C VAL A 34 -10.09 13.69 -4.79
N GLY A 35 -10.88 14.73 -5.07
CA GLY A 35 -11.58 14.94 -6.35
C GLY A 35 -13.03 14.48 -6.33
N ASN A 36 -13.81 14.92 -7.32
CA ASN A 36 -15.21 14.52 -7.49
C ASN A 36 -15.52 14.32 -8.98
N PRO A 37 -15.54 13.07 -9.50
CA PRO A 37 -15.25 11.82 -8.79
C PRO A 37 -13.73 11.64 -8.52
N PRO A 38 -13.35 10.83 -7.50
CA PRO A 38 -11.94 10.54 -7.25
C PRO A 38 -11.25 9.87 -8.45
N PRO A 39 -10.01 10.23 -8.80
CA PRO A 39 -9.30 9.67 -9.96
C PRO A 39 -9.21 8.15 -9.96
N ALA A 40 -9.05 7.53 -8.78
CA ALA A 40 -8.99 6.08 -8.67
C ALA A 40 -10.31 5.38 -9.04
N LEU A 41 -11.46 6.06 -9.02
CA LEU A 41 -12.75 5.44 -9.33
C LEU A 41 -12.76 4.84 -10.74
N GLY A 42 -12.11 5.49 -11.71
CA GLY A 42 -11.97 4.99 -13.07
C GLY A 42 -11.28 3.62 -13.12
N PHE A 43 -10.26 3.41 -12.29
CA PHE A 43 -9.60 2.11 -12.15
C PHE A 43 -10.57 1.05 -11.61
N PHE A 44 -11.34 1.35 -10.56
CA PHE A 44 -12.30 0.39 -9.99
C PHE A 44 -13.46 0.05 -10.95
N VAL A 45 -13.89 1.01 -11.77
CA VAL A 45 -14.89 0.79 -12.84
C VAL A 45 -14.32 -0.11 -13.92
N GLN A 46 -13.14 0.21 -14.45
CA GLN A 46 -12.44 -0.61 -15.45
C GLN A 46 -12.13 -2.00 -14.91
N ALA A 47 -11.92 -2.10 -13.59
CA ALA A 47 -11.67 -3.34 -12.90
C ALA A 47 -12.88 -4.26 -12.78
N GLY A 48 -14.08 -3.79 -13.12
CA GLY A 48 -15.31 -4.58 -13.07
C GLY A 48 -15.87 -4.77 -11.65
N PHE A 49 -15.37 -4.05 -10.65
CA PHE A 49 -15.94 -4.10 -9.30
C PHE A 49 -17.37 -3.56 -9.31
N ARG A 50 -18.29 -4.26 -8.63
CA ARG A 50 -19.72 -3.91 -8.56
C ARG A 50 -20.21 -3.93 -7.10
N PRO A 51 -20.51 -2.78 -6.46
CA PRO A 51 -20.37 -1.41 -6.97
C PRO A 51 -18.93 -0.86 -6.79
N PRO A 52 -18.36 -0.15 -7.79
CA PRO A 52 -16.93 0.21 -7.81
C PRO A 52 -16.53 1.15 -6.67
N ALA A 53 -17.39 2.10 -6.32
CA ALA A 53 -17.15 3.03 -5.22
C ALA A 53 -17.06 2.35 -3.85
N LEU A 54 -17.76 1.22 -3.64
CA LEU A 54 -17.68 0.47 -2.38
C LEU A 54 -16.30 -0.17 -2.24
N TYR A 55 -15.82 -0.86 -3.27
CA TYR A 55 -14.50 -1.50 -3.25
C TYR A 55 -13.37 -0.47 -3.17
N MET A 56 -13.52 0.70 -3.80
CA MET A 56 -12.58 1.80 -3.62
C MET A 56 -12.51 2.26 -2.16
N LYS A 57 -13.67 2.48 -1.51
CA LYS A 57 -13.72 2.86 -0.09
C LYS A 57 -13.13 1.78 0.82
N LEU A 58 -13.40 0.50 0.54
CA LEU A 58 -12.80 -0.61 1.26
C LEU A 58 -11.27 -0.61 1.12
N ALA A 59 -10.75 -0.44 -0.10
CA ALA A 59 -9.32 -0.34 -0.34
C ALA A 59 -8.71 0.85 0.43
N THR A 60 -9.36 2.01 0.42
CA THR A 60 -8.94 3.19 1.20
C THR A 60 -8.85 2.88 2.71
N VAL A 61 -9.84 2.20 3.28
CA VAL A 61 -9.84 1.84 4.70
C VAL A 61 -8.70 0.88 5.02
N VAL A 62 -8.52 -0.17 4.22
CA VAL A 62 -7.47 -1.17 4.44
C VAL A 62 -6.08 -0.54 4.31
N GLU A 63 -5.85 0.27 3.27
CA GLU A 63 -4.60 1.00 3.09
C GLU A 63 -4.34 1.98 4.24
N SER A 64 -5.38 2.65 4.77
CA SER A 64 -5.25 3.56 5.91
C SER A 64 -4.86 2.81 7.19
N ILE A 65 -5.44 1.63 7.44
CA ILE A 65 -5.07 0.79 8.58
C ILE A 65 -3.61 0.33 8.46
N ALA A 66 -3.19 -0.12 7.27
CA ALA A 66 -1.80 -0.49 7.01
C ALA A 66 -0.85 0.71 7.20
N ALA A 67 -1.18 1.88 6.63
CA ALA A 67 -0.38 3.09 6.73
C ALA A 67 -0.22 3.56 8.18
N LEU A 68 -1.30 3.61 8.95
CA LEU A 68 -1.25 4.06 10.35
C LEU A 68 -0.56 3.03 11.26
N GLY A 69 -0.81 1.74 11.06
CA GLY A 69 -0.12 0.66 11.77
C GLY A 69 1.39 0.71 11.53
N LEU A 70 1.79 0.87 10.26
CA LEU A 70 3.18 1.05 9.87
C LEU A 70 3.76 2.39 10.32
N LEU A 71 2.99 3.47 10.44
CA LEU A 71 3.49 4.78 10.88
C LEU A 71 3.80 4.77 12.38
N PHE A 72 2.88 4.27 13.19
CA PHE A 72 2.99 4.28 14.66
C PHE A 72 3.65 3.03 15.25
N GLY A 73 3.89 1.99 14.44
CA GLY A 73 4.60 0.79 14.88
C GLY A 73 3.70 -0.16 15.67
N VAL A 74 2.41 -0.15 15.33
CA VAL A 74 1.36 -0.92 16.00
C VAL A 74 1.09 -2.16 15.16
N TYR A 75 1.30 -3.34 15.75
CA TYR A 75 1.23 -4.64 15.06
C TYR A 75 2.02 -4.63 13.73
N THR A 76 3.25 -4.11 13.75
CA THR A 76 4.04 -3.77 12.56
C THR A 76 4.11 -4.90 11.53
N HIS A 77 4.34 -6.14 11.94
CA HIS A 77 4.43 -7.26 11.00
C HIS A 77 3.08 -7.57 10.32
N TRP A 78 1.97 -7.50 11.05
CA TRP A 78 0.63 -7.67 10.47
C TRP A 78 0.23 -6.49 9.59
N ALA A 79 0.53 -5.25 10.00
CA ALA A 79 0.29 -4.06 9.19
C ALA A 79 1.11 -4.09 7.89
N ALA A 80 2.35 -4.58 7.97
CA ALA A 80 3.22 -4.77 6.81
C ALA A 80 2.70 -5.87 5.87
N LEU A 81 2.25 -7.02 6.40
CA LEU A 81 1.61 -8.05 5.58
C LEU A 81 0.32 -7.57 4.90
N LEU A 82 -0.50 -6.81 5.62
CA LEU A 82 -1.71 -6.17 5.06
C LEU A 82 -1.33 -5.22 3.92
N GLY A 83 -0.33 -4.37 4.15
CA GLY A 83 0.22 -3.49 3.12
C GLY A 83 0.73 -4.26 1.90
N ALA A 84 1.50 -5.32 2.10
CA ALA A 84 2.00 -6.16 1.02
C ALA A 84 0.85 -6.81 0.21
N ALA A 85 -0.17 -7.34 0.87
CA ALA A 85 -1.31 -7.96 0.23
C ALA A 85 -2.12 -6.96 -0.60
N THR A 86 -2.35 -5.74 -0.09
CA THR A 86 -3.06 -4.68 -0.83
C THR A 86 -2.31 -4.24 -2.08
N LEU A 87 -1.00 -3.99 -1.95
CA LEU A 87 -0.16 -3.56 -3.07
C LEU A 87 0.02 -4.67 -4.11
N MET A 88 0.17 -5.93 -3.68
CA MET A 88 0.21 -7.08 -4.60
C MET A 88 -1.12 -7.23 -5.35
N THR A 89 -2.24 -7.03 -4.67
CA THR A 89 -3.55 -7.01 -5.32
C THR A 89 -3.63 -5.92 -6.39
N ALA A 90 -3.09 -4.72 -6.11
CA ALA A 90 -3.00 -3.64 -7.09
C ALA A 90 -2.09 -4.00 -8.28
N ALA A 91 -0.94 -4.62 -8.04
CA ALA A 91 -0.04 -5.11 -9.09
C ALA A 91 -0.72 -6.12 -10.02
N ILE A 92 -1.38 -7.13 -9.43
CA ILE A 92 -2.13 -8.15 -10.17
C ILE A 92 -3.23 -7.49 -11.00
N ALA A 93 -4.00 -6.59 -10.39
CA ALA A 93 -5.07 -5.87 -11.06
C ALA A 93 -4.55 -5.08 -12.28
N VAL A 94 -3.44 -4.35 -12.16
CA VAL A 94 -2.81 -3.64 -13.29
C VAL A 94 -2.45 -4.59 -14.44
N CYS A 95 -1.87 -5.75 -14.16
CA CYS A 95 -1.53 -6.73 -15.20
C CYS A 95 -2.76 -7.31 -15.90
N PHE A 96 -3.79 -7.67 -15.14
CA PHE A 96 -5.03 -8.20 -15.69
C PHE A 96 -5.73 -7.17 -16.58
N PHE A 97 -5.77 -5.89 -16.17
CA PHE A 97 -6.48 -4.85 -16.94
C PHE A 97 -5.73 -4.38 -18.17
N ASN A 98 -4.41 -4.24 -18.09
CA ASN A 98 -3.61 -3.91 -19.26
C ASN A 98 -3.50 -5.08 -20.25
N ARG A 99 -4.02 -6.27 -19.89
CA ARG A 99 -3.83 -7.55 -20.59
C ARG A 99 -2.36 -7.76 -20.96
N SER A 100 -1.48 -7.30 -20.07
CA SER A 100 -0.07 -7.17 -20.35
C SER A 100 0.72 -7.16 -19.06
N VAL A 101 1.80 -7.92 -19.04
CA VAL A 101 2.72 -8.00 -17.90
C VAL A 101 3.78 -6.90 -18.04
N LYS A 102 3.34 -5.67 -18.37
CA LYS A 102 4.25 -4.53 -18.43
C LYS A 102 4.88 -4.34 -17.06
N TRP A 103 6.20 -4.27 -17.03
CA TRP A 103 6.93 -4.01 -15.81
C TRP A 103 6.90 -2.52 -15.48
N LEU A 104 7.46 -1.69 -16.38
CA LEU A 104 7.72 -0.28 -16.11
C LEU A 104 6.47 0.53 -15.80
N TRP A 105 6.48 1.24 -14.66
CA TRP A 105 5.34 2.00 -14.16
C TRP A 105 4.90 3.13 -15.11
N ASN A 106 5.85 3.79 -15.79
CA ASN A 106 5.57 4.88 -16.73
C ASN A 106 4.85 4.40 -18.02
N LEU A 107 4.90 3.09 -18.30
CA LEU A 107 4.14 2.44 -19.36
C LEU A 107 2.82 1.82 -18.84
N GLY A 108 2.44 2.16 -17.61
CA GLY A 108 1.30 1.60 -16.89
C GLY A 108 1.57 0.24 -16.24
N GLY A 109 2.83 -0.15 -16.04
CA GLY A 109 3.21 -1.46 -15.49
C GLY A 109 3.11 -1.60 -13.97
N MET A 110 3.40 -2.80 -13.48
CA MET A 110 3.24 -3.19 -12.06
C MET A 110 4.47 -2.96 -11.17
N GLU A 111 5.57 -2.41 -11.71
CA GLU A 111 6.85 -2.23 -11.00
C GLU A 111 6.68 -1.54 -9.63
N PHE A 112 5.96 -0.41 -9.60
CA PHE A 112 5.79 0.38 -8.38
C PHE A 112 5.04 -0.37 -7.26
N PRO A 113 3.83 -0.94 -7.50
CA PRO A 113 3.14 -1.70 -6.45
C PRO A 113 3.90 -2.98 -6.05
N VAL A 114 4.61 -3.64 -6.97
CA VAL A 114 5.44 -4.81 -6.64
C VAL A 114 6.60 -4.41 -5.71
N PHE A 115 7.33 -3.35 -6.05
CA PHE A 115 8.44 -2.86 -5.23
C PHE A 115 7.99 -2.58 -3.79
N TRP A 116 6.90 -1.82 -3.62
CA TRP A 116 6.40 -1.49 -2.28
C TRP A 116 5.82 -2.69 -1.54
N ALA A 117 5.22 -3.65 -2.24
CA ALA A 117 4.78 -4.90 -1.63
C ALA A 117 5.95 -5.69 -1.06
N LEU A 118 7.05 -5.82 -1.82
CA LEU A 118 8.27 -6.50 -1.36
C LEU A 118 8.94 -5.75 -0.21
N ALA A 119 8.97 -4.42 -0.23
CA ALA A 119 9.46 -3.61 0.89
C ALA A 119 8.63 -3.86 2.16
N CYS A 120 7.30 -3.93 2.04
CA CYS A 120 6.42 -4.29 3.15
C CYS A 120 6.69 -5.72 3.66
N ILE A 121 6.96 -6.69 2.78
CA ILE A 121 7.38 -8.04 3.21
C ILE A 121 8.68 -7.97 4.00
N GLY A 122 9.66 -7.18 3.53
CA GLY A 122 10.91 -6.95 4.26
C GLY A 122 10.66 -6.39 5.66
N VAL A 123 9.77 -5.41 5.80
CA VAL A 123 9.35 -4.88 7.11
C VAL A 123 8.67 -5.97 7.94
N ALA A 124 7.80 -6.79 7.36
CA ALA A 124 7.15 -7.87 8.08
C ALA A 124 8.16 -8.85 8.68
N LEU A 125 9.19 -9.22 7.92
CA LEU A 125 10.26 -10.12 8.36
C LEU A 125 11.14 -9.49 9.45
N LEU A 126 11.46 -8.20 9.34
CA LEU A 126 12.28 -7.48 10.33
C LEU A 126 11.60 -7.31 11.69
N TYR A 127 10.26 -7.32 11.71
CA TYR A 127 9.44 -7.15 12.91
C TYR A 127 8.67 -8.43 13.27
N TRP A 128 9.06 -9.58 12.70
CA TRP A 128 8.46 -10.86 13.00
C TRP A 128 8.84 -11.31 14.42
N PRO A 129 7.89 -11.81 15.23
CA PRO A 129 8.17 -12.30 16.58
C PRO A 129 9.03 -13.56 16.60
#